data_AF-A0A956Q554-F1
#
_entry.id   AF-A0A956Q554-F1
#
_cell.length_a   1.000
_cell.length_b   1.000
_cell.length_c   1.000
_cell.angle_alpha   90.00
_cell.angle_beta   90.00
_cell.angle_gamma   90.00
#
_symmetry.space_group_name_H-M   'P 1'
#
loop_
_entity.id
_entity.type
_entity.pdbx_description
1 polymer ?
#
loop_
_entity_poly.entity_id
_entity_poly.type
_entity_poly.pdbx_seq_one_letter_code
_entity_poly.pdbx_strand_id
1 'polypeptide(L)'
;HALVERLGRPVAHVPVFGQAEALPVVEAVLDPRAASEFIVPTFLPCVLTGLARAPQYQPQGPANDLSWDDGFQGAVVCPADALGSVPVLRALQAGVPVLAVENNPTCMDTTAEGLGVSERVTRCSSYLEALGHVHALRQGISLPVHITTAV
;
A
#
# COMPACT_ATOMS: atom_id res chain seq x y z
N HIS A 1 -0.44 2.82 12.00
CA HIS A 1 0.90 2.47 12.52
C HIS A 1 1.02 2.54 14.03
N ALA A 2 0.70 3.66 14.70
CA ALA A 2 0.86 3.78 16.16
C ALA A 2 0.19 2.67 16.99
N LEU A 3 -1.02 2.23 16.61
CA LEU A 3 -1.71 1.13 17.31
C LEU A 3 -1.02 -0.22 17.10
N VAL A 4 -0.47 -0.48 15.91
CA VAL A 4 0.24 -1.74 15.62
C VAL A 4 1.52 -1.82 16.45
N GLU A 5 2.27 -0.72 16.53
CA GLU A 5 3.48 -0.61 17.35
C GLU A 5 3.17 -0.79 18.83
N ARG A 6 2.13 -0.13 19.35
CA ARG A 6 1.74 -0.23 20.76
C ARG A 6 1.21 -1.61 21.15
N LEU A 7 0.43 -2.25 20.26
CA LEU A 7 -0.24 -3.53 20.56
C LEU A 7 0.59 -4.75 20.13
N GLY A 8 1.65 -4.54 19.34
CA GLY A 8 2.48 -5.59 18.77
C GLY A 8 1.71 -6.54 17.84
N ARG A 9 0.60 -6.09 17.24
CA ARG A 9 -0.32 -6.93 16.45
C ARG A 9 -0.86 -6.14 15.27
N PRO A 10 -1.18 -6.81 14.14
CA PRO A 10 -1.90 -6.18 13.05
C PRO A 10 -3.23 -5.59 13.54
N VAL A 11 -3.58 -4.41 13.04
CA VAL A 11 -4.81 -3.70 13.37
C VAL A 11 -5.48 -3.29 12.07
N ALA A 12 -6.79 -3.47 11.98
CA ALA A 12 -7.63 -2.93 10.92
C ALA A 12 -8.57 -1.88 11.49
N HIS A 13 -8.97 -0.94 10.64
CA HIS A 13 -10.08 -0.06 10.96
C HIS A 13 -11.40 -0.85 10.85
N VAL A 14 -12.31 -0.62 11.80
CA VAL A 14 -13.60 -1.29 11.94
C VAL A 14 -14.60 -0.24 12.48
N PRO A 15 -15.92 -0.44 12.37
CA PRO A 15 -16.88 0.62 12.64
C PRO A 15 -16.67 1.23 14.02
N VAL A 16 -16.83 2.54 14.11
CA VAL A 16 -16.60 3.31 15.33
C VAL A 16 -17.60 2.97 16.44
N PHE A 17 -18.77 2.41 16.08
CA PHE A 17 -19.89 2.15 16.99
C PHE A 17 -19.93 0.69 17.46
N GLY A 18 -20.37 0.48 18.71
CA GLY A 18 -20.62 -0.86 19.24
C GLY A 18 -21.78 -1.56 18.53
N GLN A 19 -21.86 -2.89 18.61
CA GLN A 19 -22.91 -3.68 17.92
C GLN A 19 -24.36 -3.23 18.21
N ALA A 20 -24.62 -2.64 19.37
CA ALA A 20 -25.95 -2.12 19.73
C ALA A 20 -26.35 -0.85 18.95
N GLU A 21 -25.37 -0.04 18.54
CA GLU A 21 -25.54 1.18 17.75
C GLU A 21 -25.41 0.90 16.24
N ALA A 22 -24.72 -0.19 15.91
CA ALA A 22 -24.49 -0.65 14.54
C ALA A 22 -25.62 -1.56 14.02
N LEU A 23 -26.82 -1.50 14.64
CA LEU A 23 -28.02 -2.13 14.10
C LEU A 23 -28.25 -1.61 12.67
N PRO A 24 -28.73 -2.45 11.74
CA PRO A 24 -29.00 -2.01 10.38
C PRO A 24 -29.92 -0.79 10.43
N VAL A 25 -29.43 0.35 9.96
CA VAL A 25 -30.26 1.54 9.82
C VAL A 25 -31.15 1.31 8.61
N VAL A 26 -32.35 0.79 8.85
CA VAL A 26 -33.30 0.44 7.79
C VAL A 26 -34.15 1.65 7.36
N GLU A 27 -34.44 2.56 8.30
CA GLU A 27 -35.46 3.60 8.10
C GLU A 27 -34.99 5.04 8.42
N ALA A 28 -33.74 5.25 8.83
CA ALA A 28 -33.25 6.59 9.16
C ALA A 28 -32.40 7.19 8.03
N VAL A 29 -32.62 8.48 7.75
CA VAL A 29 -31.75 9.29 6.89
C VAL A 29 -30.52 9.66 7.71
N LEU A 30 -29.37 9.11 7.32
CA LEU A 30 -28.08 9.36 7.96
C LEU A 30 -27.36 10.54 7.31
N ASP A 31 -26.43 11.15 8.06
CA ASP A 31 -25.46 12.06 7.44
C ASP A 31 -24.61 11.26 6.43
N PRO A 32 -24.48 11.72 5.17
CA PRO A 32 -23.75 10.99 4.13
C PRO A 32 -22.28 10.74 4.49
N ARG A 33 -21.67 11.55 5.37
CA ARG A 33 -20.30 11.37 5.85
C ARG A 33 -20.15 10.22 6.83
N ALA A 34 -21.24 9.84 7.52
CA ALA A 34 -21.26 8.75 8.48
C ALA A 34 -21.90 7.48 7.91
N ALA A 35 -22.65 7.56 6.80
CA ALA A 35 -23.40 6.45 6.24
C ALA A 35 -22.55 5.19 5.96
N SER A 36 -21.28 5.35 5.57
CA SER A 36 -20.36 4.22 5.37
C SER A 36 -20.10 3.43 6.65
N GLU A 37 -20.05 4.09 7.81
CA GLU A 37 -19.82 3.42 9.11
C GLU A 37 -20.97 2.47 9.48
N PHE A 38 -22.20 2.80 9.10
CA PHE A 38 -23.39 2.01 9.43
C PHE A 38 -23.57 0.75 8.57
N ILE A 39 -22.95 0.69 7.38
CA ILE A 39 -22.95 -0.53 6.55
C ILE A 39 -21.78 -1.47 6.87
N VAL A 40 -20.73 -0.98 7.53
CA VAL A 40 -19.50 -1.75 7.83
C VAL A 40 -19.75 -3.03 8.63
N PRO A 41 -20.71 -3.15 9.56
CA PRO A 41 -20.99 -4.42 10.24
C PRO A 41 -21.26 -5.58 9.28
N THR A 42 -21.94 -5.31 8.15
CA THR A 42 -22.19 -6.30 7.08
C THR A 42 -20.89 -6.80 6.45
N PHE A 43 -19.83 -5.98 6.44
CA PHE A 43 -18.52 -6.28 5.88
C PHE A 43 -17.48 -6.69 6.93
N LEU A 44 -17.88 -6.82 8.21
CA LEU A 44 -16.99 -7.29 9.28
C LEU A 44 -16.30 -8.62 8.95
N PRO A 45 -16.96 -9.62 8.33
CA PRO A 45 -16.28 -10.85 7.92
C PRO A 45 -15.10 -10.61 6.96
N CYS A 46 -15.21 -9.64 6.06
CA CYS A 46 -14.14 -9.26 5.14
C CYS A 46 -12.94 -8.67 5.90
N VAL A 47 -13.20 -7.79 6.86
CA VAL A 47 -12.16 -7.18 7.70
C VAL A 47 -11.43 -8.25 8.51
N LEU A 48 -12.17 -9.17 9.15
CA LEU A 48 -11.58 -10.27 9.92
C LEU A 48 -10.78 -11.23 9.03
N THR A 49 -11.27 -11.52 7.83
CA THR A 49 -10.55 -12.36 6.85
C THR A 49 -9.26 -11.70 6.39
N GLY A 50 -9.29 -10.40 6.11
CA GLY A 50 -8.10 -9.62 5.77
C GLY A 50 -7.09 -9.61 6.91
N LEU A 51 -7.55 -9.37 8.14
CA LEU A 51 -6.71 -9.36 9.34
C LEU A 51 -6.07 -10.73 9.62
N ALA A 52 -6.81 -11.82 9.40
CA ALA A 52 -6.29 -13.19 9.56
C ALA A 52 -5.15 -13.53 8.59
N ARG A 53 -5.08 -12.83 7.45
CA ARG A 53 -4.03 -12.99 6.43
C ARG A 53 -3.03 -11.83 6.44
N ALA A 54 -3.18 -10.87 7.35
CA ALA A 54 -2.32 -9.71 7.41
C ALA A 54 -0.89 -10.11 7.81
N PRO A 55 0.14 -9.43 7.25
CA PRO A 55 1.51 -9.59 7.71
C PRO A 55 1.59 -9.40 9.22
N GLN A 56 2.27 -10.33 9.92
CA GLN A 56 2.39 -10.26 11.37
C GLN A 56 3.41 -9.20 11.77
N TYR A 57 3.11 -8.48 12.86
CA TYR A 57 4.08 -7.56 13.44
C TYR A 57 5.18 -8.36 14.13
N GLN A 58 6.41 -8.18 13.68
CA GLN A 58 7.59 -8.65 14.36
C GLN A 58 8.32 -7.42 14.91
N PRO A 59 8.41 -7.24 16.24
CA PRO A 59 9.26 -6.20 16.80
C PRO A 59 10.69 -6.48 16.36
N GLN A 60 11.34 -5.49 15.73
CA GLN A 60 12.72 -5.65 15.32
C GLN A 60 13.59 -5.90 16.57
N GLY A 61 14.42 -6.94 16.54
CA GLY A 61 15.57 -7.02 17.43
C GLY A 61 16.55 -5.86 17.15
N PRO A 62 17.65 -5.72 17.91
CA PRO A 62 18.65 -4.70 17.63
C PRO A 62 19.35 -5.03 16.30
N ALA A 63 18.76 -4.59 15.19
CA ALA A 63 19.33 -4.68 13.86
C ALA A 63 18.88 -3.44 13.09
N ASN A 64 19.89 -2.73 12.61
CA ASN A 64 19.83 -1.51 11.82
C ASN A 64 18.68 -1.50 10.81
N ASP A 65 18.04 -0.33 10.67
CA ASP A 65 17.27 0.13 9.51
C ASP A 65 16.78 -0.96 8.58
N LEU A 66 15.52 -1.42 8.70
CA LEU A 66 14.89 -2.34 7.74
C LEU A 66 15.96 -3.23 7.08
N SER A 67 16.70 -4.03 7.86
CA SER A 67 17.76 -4.84 7.27
C SER A 67 17.04 -5.80 6.32
N TRP A 68 16.99 -5.40 5.06
CA TRP A 68 16.40 -6.15 3.98
C TRP A 68 17.22 -7.42 3.97
N ASP A 69 16.67 -8.50 4.51
CA ASP A 69 17.28 -9.81 4.36
C ASP A 69 17.61 -9.98 2.88
N ASP A 70 18.78 -10.54 2.58
CA ASP A 70 19.30 -10.78 1.22
C ASP A 70 18.31 -11.54 0.29
N GLY A 71 17.16 -11.99 0.81
CA GLY A 71 16.07 -12.64 0.09
C GLY A 71 14.88 -11.76 -0.31
N PHE A 72 14.76 -10.49 0.09
CA PHE A 72 13.60 -9.66 -0.31
C PHE A 72 13.67 -9.27 -1.79
N GLN A 73 12.78 -9.84 -2.59
CA GLN A 73 12.68 -9.63 -4.04
C GLN A 73 11.34 -8.97 -4.40
N GLY A 74 11.05 -7.82 -3.78
CA GLY A 74 9.81 -7.08 -3.96
C GLY A 74 10.03 -5.65 -4.45
N ALA A 75 8.93 -5.00 -4.82
CA ALA A 75 8.90 -3.59 -5.18
C ALA A 75 7.61 -2.95 -4.64
N VAL A 76 7.65 -1.64 -4.41
CA VAL A 76 6.44 -0.86 -4.14
C VAL A 76 5.87 -0.38 -5.46
N VAL A 77 4.58 -0.66 -5.70
CA VAL A 77 3.87 -0.22 -6.91
C VAL A 77 2.83 0.83 -6.51
N CYS A 78 2.85 1.99 -7.15
CA CYS A 78 2.00 3.13 -6.80
C CYS A 78 1.66 3.95 -8.06
N PRO A 79 0.51 4.64 -8.13
CA PRO A 79 0.28 5.66 -9.16
C PRO A 79 1.39 6.70 -9.22
N ALA A 80 1.71 7.18 -10.42
CA ALA A 80 2.81 8.11 -10.65
C ALA A 80 2.63 9.49 -9.98
N ASP A 81 1.40 9.86 -9.65
CA ASP A 81 1.03 11.11 -8.97
C ASP A 81 0.76 10.93 -7.46
N ALA A 82 0.95 9.73 -6.89
CA ALA A 82 0.62 9.40 -5.50
C ALA A 82 1.82 8.93 -4.66
N LEU A 83 3.04 9.39 -4.96
CA LEU A 83 4.28 8.91 -4.35
C LEU A 83 4.56 9.44 -2.93
N GLY A 84 3.67 10.27 -2.36
CA GLY A 84 3.83 10.87 -1.04
C GLY A 84 3.56 9.96 0.16
N SER A 85 3.17 8.71 -0.07
CA SER A 85 2.80 7.79 1.01
C SER A 85 4.01 7.32 1.82
N VAL A 86 3.83 7.09 3.12
CA VAL A 86 4.89 6.57 4.01
C VAL A 86 5.57 5.30 3.47
N PRO A 87 4.85 4.30 2.94
CA PRO A 87 5.48 3.11 2.35
C PRO A 87 6.42 3.45 1.19
N VAL A 88 6.04 4.37 0.30
CA VAL A 88 6.88 4.81 -0.83
C VAL A 88 8.13 5.52 -0.31
N LEU A 89 7.97 6.48 0.62
CA LEU A 89 9.10 7.23 1.16
C LEU A 89 10.08 6.32 1.92
N ARG A 90 9.57 5.32 2.66
CA ARG A 90 10.42 4.35 3.35
C ARG A 90 11.11 3.40 2.37
N ALA A 91 10.43 2.95 1.31
CA ALA A 91 11.05 2.16 0.25
C ALA A 91 12.19 2.93 -0.42
N LEU A 92 11.96 4.20 -0.76
CA LEU A 92 12.99 5.08 -1.27
C LEU A 92 14.14 5.20 -0.26
N GLN A 93 13.91 5.51 1.01
CA GLN A 93 15.01 5.61 1.99
C GLN A 93 15.84 4.34 2.08
N ALA A 94 15.18 3.19 2.00
CA ALA A 94 15.81 1.89 2.20
C ALA A 94 16.30 1.22 0.90
N GLY A 95 16.25 1.94 -0.24
CA GLY A 95 16.77 1.46 -1.53
C GLY A 95 15.91 0.41 -2.23
N VAL A 96 14.63 0.26 -1.86
CA VAL A 96 13.72 -0.67 -2.50
C VAL A 96 13.13 -0.09 -3.78
N PRO A 97 13.02 -0.89 -4.86
CA PRO A 97 12.44 -0.43 -6.11
C PRO A 97 11.04 0.15 -5.92
N VAL A 98 10.83 1.34 -6.46
CA VAL A 98 9.51 1.98 -6.56
C VAL A 98 9.11 2.07 -8.02
N LEU A 99 7.97 1.48 -8.35
CA LEU A 99 7.39 1.44 -9.69
C LEU A 99 6.19 2.40 -9.74
N ALA A 100 6.34 3.49 -10.48
CA ALA A 100 5.34 4.53 -10.66
C ALA A 100 4.51 4.28 -11.91
N VAL A 101 3.22 3.99 -11.75
CA VAL A 101 2.32 3.64 -12.86
C VAL A 101 1.63 4.89 -13.41
N GLU A 102 1.85 5.17 -14.69
CA GLU A 102 1.34 6.37 -15.36
C GLU A 102 -0.13 6.27 -15.77
N ASN A 103 -0.58 5.10 -16.23
CA ASN A 103 -1.98 4.86 -16.64
C ASN A 103 -2.93 4.61 -15.44
N ASN A 104 -2.71 5.31 -14.33
CA ASN A 104 -3.66 5.35 -13.22
C ASN A 104 -3.64 6.74 -12.56
N PRO A 105 -4.23 7.76 -13.20
CA PRO A 105 -4.27 9.10 -12.63
C PRO A 105 -5.15 9.12 -11.38
N THR A 106 -4.71 9.88 -10.38
CA THR A 106 -5.43 10.09 -9.13
C THR A 106 -5.72 11.58 -8.93
N CYS A 107 -6.38 11.92 -7.82
CA CYS A 107 -6.56 13.32 -7.41
C CYS A 107 -5.38 13.88 -6.61
N MET A 108 -4.29 13.11 -6.49
CA MET A 108 -3.07 13.51 -5.78
C MET A 108 -2.16 14.31 -6.73
N ASP A 109 -1.15 14.98 -6.16
CA ASP A 109 -0.17 15.77 -6.93
C ASP A 109 1.24 15.60 -6.32
N THR A 110 1.59 14.35 -6.03
CA THR A 110 2.88 14.00 -5.44
C THR A 110 3.65 13.11 -6.40
N THR A 111 4.29 13.75 -7.38
CA THR A 111 5.07 13.10 -8.44
C THR A 111 6.53 12.88 -8.03
N ALA A 112 7.26 12.06 -8.80
CA ALA A 112 8.68 11.82 -8.56
C ALA A 112 9.50 13.10 -8.75
N GLU A 113 9.09 13.92 -9.72
CA GLU A 113 9.66 15.25 -9.99
C GLU A 113 9.40 16.19 -8.82
N GLY A 114 8.15 16.25 -8.31
CA GLY A 114 7.79 17.09 -7.17
C GLY A 114 8.52 16.72 -5.88
N LEU A 115 8.92 15.45 -5.75
CA LEU A 115 9.71 14.94 -4.63
C LEU A 115 11.23 14.99 -4.86
N GLY A 116 11.70 15.30 -6.07
CA GLY A 116 13.13 15.30 -6.41
C GLY A 116 13.78 13.91 -6.40
N VAL A 117 13.01 12.85 -6.71
CA VAL A 117 13.45 11.44 -6.65
C VAL A 117 13.29 10.71 -7.98
N SER A 118 13.17 11.41 -9.10
CA SER A 118 12.95 10.82 -10.43
C SER A 118 13.96 9.71 -10.78
N GLU A 119 15.24 9.88 -10.43
CA GLU A 119 16.30 8.88 -10.68
C GLU A 119 16.16 7.59 -9.85
N ARG A 120 15.29 7.61 -8.83
CA ARG A 120 15.09 6.51 -7.87
C ARG A 120 13.77 5.78 -8.07
N VAL A 121 12.98 6.20 -9.06
CA VAL A 121 11.65 5.69 -9.35
C VAL A 121 11.62 5.20 -10.79
N THR A 122 11.23 3.96 -11.00
CA THR A 122 11.01 3.42 -12.34
C THR A 122 9.60 3.75 -12.78
N ARG A 123 9.47 4.44 -13.91
CA ARG A 123 8.16 4.76 -14.51
C ARG A 123 7.69 3.57 -15.33
N CYS A 124 6.44 3.17 -15.11
CA CYS A 124 5.78 2.11 -15.86
C CYS A 124 4.53 2.71 -16.53
N SER A 125 4.35 2.45 -17.81
CA SER A 125 3.16 2.85 -18.56
C SER A 125 1.88 2.21 -18.03
N SER A 126 1.96 1.03 -17.42
CA SER A 126 0.80 0.30 -16.90
C SER A 126 1.15 -0.64 -15.73
N TYR A 127 0.11 -1.11 -15.02
CA TYR A 127 0.28 -2.16 -14.00
C TYR A 127 0.77 -3.49 -14.57
N LEU A 128 0.50 -3.77 -15.85
CA LEU A 128 1.02 -4.97 -16.52
C LEU A 128 2.55 -4.89 -16.64
N GLU A 129 3.06 -3.73 -17.03
CA GLU A 129 4.51 -3.48 -17.08
C GLU A 129 5.13 -3.55 -15.68
N ALA A 130 4.50 -2.90 -14.69
CA ALA A 130 4.96 -2.97 -13.31
C ALA A 130 5.00 -4.42 -12.78
N LEU A 131 4.02 -5.25 -13.14
CA LEU A 131 4.01 -6.68 -12.82
C LEU A 131 5.19 -7.41 -13.49
N GLY A 132 5.53 -7.06 -14.72
CA GLY A 132 6.71 -7.58 -15.42
C GLY A 132 8.01 -7.27 -14.66
N HIS A 133 8.16 -6.05 -14.16
CA HIS A 133 9.28 -5.67 -13.30
C HIS A 133 9.33 -6.49 -12.00
N VAL A 134 8.21 -6.62 -11.30
CA VAL A 134 8.12 -7.44 -10.08
C VAL A 134 8.47 -8.90 -10.37
N HIS A 135 8.02 -9.45 -11.50
CA HIS A 135 8.33 -10.81 -11.88
C HIS A 135 9.82 -11.00 -12.17
N ALA A 136 10.44 -10.09 -12.92
CA ALA A 136 11.87 -10.14 -13.22
C ALA A 136 12.73 -10.04 -11.96
N LEU A 137 12.39 -9.14 -11.02
CA LEU A 137 13.06 -9.03 -9.73
C LEU A 137 13.04 -10.36 -8.95
N ARG A 138 11.88 -11.04 -8.94
CA ARG A 138 11.73 -12.36 -8.28
C ARG A 138 12.47 -13.50 -8.97
N GLN A 139 12.90 -13.32 -10.22
CA GLN A 139 13.68 -14.30 -10.97
C GLN A 139 15.18 -13.91 -11.07
N GLY A 140 15.60 -12.80 -10.46
CA GLY A 140 16.96 -12.29 -10.58
C GLY A 140 17.31 -11.78 -11.99
N ILE A 141 16.31 -11.40 -12.79
CA ILE A 141 16.49 -10.91 -14.16
C ILE A 141 16.68 -9.40 -14.12
N SER A 142 17.82 -8.91 -14.63
CA SER A 142 18.05 -7.48 -14.83
C SER A 142 17.21 -6.97 -15.99
N LEU A 143 16.35 -5.99 -15.74
CA LEU A 143 15.60 -5.27 -16.78
C LEU A 143 16.29 -3.94 -17.09
N PRO A 144 16.28 -3.49 -18.36
CA PRO A 144 16.67 -2.12 -18.69
C PRO A 144 15.71 -1.13 -18.03
N VAL A 145 16.21 0.06 -17.69
CA VAL A 145 15.47 1.14 -16.99
C VAL A 145 14.26 1.66 -17.79
N HIS A 146 14.20 1.33 -19.08
CA HIS A 146 13.04 1.54 -19.95
C HIS A 146 12.70 0.23 -20.67
N ILE A 147 11.58 -0.39 -20.33
CA ILE A 147 10.97 -1.39 -21.21
C ILE A 147 10.20 -0.58 -22.25
N THR A 148 10.88 -0.18 -23.33
CA THR A 148 10.16 0.34 -24.50
C THR A 148 9.33 -0.81 -25.04
N THR A 149 8.03 -0.80 -24.76
CA THR A 149 7.09 -1.73 -25.37
C THR A 149 7.08 -1.41 -26.86
N ALA A 150 7.88 -2.14 -27.64
CA ALA A 150 7.79 -2.12 -29.09
C ALA A 150 6.45 -2.77 -29.46
N VAL A 151 5.51 -1.94 -29.92
CA VAL A 151 4.31 -2.37 -30.64
C VAL A 151 4.66 -2.44 -32.11
#